data_AF-A0A0C3K282-F1
#
_entry.id   AF-A0A0C3K282-F1
#
_cell.length_a   1.000
_cell.length_b   1.000
_cell.length_c   1.000
_cell.angle_alpha   90.00
_cell.angle_beta   90.00
_cell.angle_gamma   90.00
#
_symmetry.space_group_name_H-M   'P 1'
#
loop_
_entity.id
_entity.type
_entity.pdbx_description
1 polymer ?
#
loop_
_entity_poly.entity_id
_entity_poly.type
_entity_poly.pdbx_seq_one_letter_code
_entity_poly.pdbx_strand_id
1 'polypeptide(L)'
;MRPENEPRLKADMARTSSVAGAAAAVGIAGYPITGEGPVGDVQTSLGEHNFRPARLHMMIEGVYALGFETLITALYPRGDKCPKSDAVFGVNTSLIADLYDVTSDEEARAKGFESAPLKLLKQDFVLVRQDEAKKVRAERAAKTVPDEAKVEG
;
A
#
# COMPACT_ATOMS: atom_id res chain seq x y z
N MET A 1 -5.38 -11.04 23.61
CA MET A 1 -6.65 -10.29 23.68
C MET A 1 -6.30 -8.83 23.36
N ARG A 2 -6.64 -8.32 22.17
CA ARG A 2 -6.30 -6.94 21.80
C ARG A 2 -7.24 -5.98 22.55
N PRO A 3 -6.75 -4.92 23.23
CA PRO A 3 -7.60 -4.00 23.96
C PRO A 3 -8.50 -3.19 23.01
N GLU A 4 -9.76 -3.02 23.39
CA GLU A 4 -10.85 -2.47 22.55
C GLU A 4 -10.71 -0.98 22.18
N ASN A 5 -9.65 -0.31 22.66
CA ASN A 5 -9.43 1.14 22.51
C ASN A 5 -8.25 1.53 21.60
N GLU A 6 -7.75 0.63 20.74
CA GLU A 6 -6.81 1.05 19.69
C GLU A 6 -7.53 1.93 18.65
N PRO A 7 -7.01 3.14 18.33
CA PRO A 7 -7.63 4.01 17.35
C PRO A 7 -7.73 3.30 16.00
N ARG A 8 -8.95 3.21 15.45
CA ARG A 8 -9.17 2.70 14.10
C ARG A 8 -8.62 3.70 13.09
N LEU A 9 -7.39 3.46 12.65
CA LEU A 9 -6.69 4.22 11.60
C LEU A 9 -7.23 3.83 10.19
N LYS A 10 -8.54 3.96 9.99
CA LYS A 10 -9.20 3.81 8.69
C LYS A 10 -9.86 5.13 8.33
N ALA A 11 -9.56 5.66 7.15
CA ALA A 11 -10.17 6.86 6.63
C ALA A 11 -10.77 6.57 5.26
N ASP A 12 -12.07 6.81 5.13
CA ASP A 12 -12.75 6.84 3.82
C ASP A 12 -12.68 8.28 3.32
N MET A 13 -11.96 8.51 2.23
CA MET A 13 -11.77 9.85 1.71
C MET A 13 -12.85 10.15 0.67
N ALA A 14 -13.29 11.41 0.52
CA ALA A 14 -14.20 11.89 -0.54
C ALA A 14 -13.52 12.93 -1.48
N ARG A 15 -13.86 12.93 -2.78
CA ARG A 15 -13.24 13.77 -3.82
C ARG A 15 -13.55 15.25 -3.60
N THR A 16 -12.53 16.12 -3.65
CA THR A 16 -12.72 17.57 -3.38
C THR A 16 -12.63 18.49 -4.61
N SER A 17 -12.18 18.07 -5.80
CA SER A 17 -12.23 18.92 -7.02
C SER A 17 -11.96 18.17 -8.35
N SER A 18 -11.85 18.92 -9.46
CA SER A 18 -11.72 18.45 -10.85
C SER A 18 -10.46 17.60 -11.09
N VAL A 19 -9.37 17.86 -10.37
CA VAL A 19 -8.28 16.89 -10.15
C VAL A 19 -8.65 16.13 -8.87
N ALA A 20 -8.80 14.80 -8.95
CA ALA A 20 -9.26 14.00 -7.81
C ALA A 20 -8.21 13.99 -6.69
N GLY A 21 -8.29 14.96 -5.78
CA GLY A 21 -7.49 15.03 -4.56
C GLY A 21 -8.28 14.50 -3.37
N ALA A 22 -7.58 13.82 -2.47
CA ALA A 22 -8.07 13.32 -1.21
C ALA A 22 -6.98 13.58 -0.15
N ALA A 23 -7.34 14.09 1.04
CA ALA A 23 -6.41 14.28 2.15
C ALA A 23 -6.91 13.55 3.42
N ALA A 24 -6.01 12.88 4.13
CA ALA A 24 -6.28 12.18 5.39
C ALA A 24 -5.01 12.19 6.26
N ALA A 25 -5.18 12.28 7.58
CA ALA A 25 -4.10 12.09 8.54
C ALA A 25 -4.16 10.67 9.09
N VAL A 26 -3.08 9.91 8.93
CA VAL A 26 -2.97 8.53 9.42
C VAL A 26 -1.59 8.36 10.05
N GLY A 27 -1.55 7.97 11.33
CA GLY A 27 -0.32 7.54 11.98
C GLY A 27 0.12 6.18 11.43
N ILE A 28 1.36 6.08 10.96
CA ILE A 28 1.91 4.85 10.37
C ILE A 28 3.02 4.33 11.27
N ALA A 29 2.89 3.08 11.73
CA ALA A 29 3.91 2.41 12.54
C ALA A 29 4.22 1.01 11.99
N GLY A 30 5.50 0.64 12.01
CA GLY A 30 5.94 -0.73 11.76
C GLY A 30 5.63 -1.63 12.95
N TYR A 31 5.44 -2.92 12.71
CA TYR A 31 5.08 -3.89 13.76
C TYR A 31 5.69 -5.27 13.50
N PRO A 32 6.01 -6.02 14.57
CA PRO A 32 6.46 -7.40 14.43
C PRO A 32 5.28 -8.34 14.11
N ILE A 33 5.54 -9.34 13.28
CA ILE A 33 4.70 -10.52 13.10
C ILE A 33 4.98 -11.48 14.26
N THR A 34 3.96 -12.23 14.68
CA THR A 34 4.12 -13.32 15.63
C THR A 34 5.16 -14.32 15.12
N GLY A 35 6.25 -14.48 15.85
CA GLY A 35 7.33 -15.43 15.53
C GLY A 35 7.04 -16.87 15.96
N GLU A 36 5.86 -17.14 16.50
CA GLU A 36 5.47 -18.45 17.00
C GLU A 36 4.74 -19.24 15.90
N GLY A 37 5.11 -20.51 15.74
CA GLY A 37 4.49 -21.44 14.80
C GLY A 37 5.36 -21.75 13.58
N PRO A 38 4.87 -22.60 12.66
CA PRO A 38 5.71 -23.24 11.64
C PRO A 38 6.41 -22.24 10.70
N VAL A 39 5.79 -21.08 10.44
CA VAL A 39 6.40 -20.02 9.63
C VAL A 39 7.49 -19.29 10.42
N GLY A 40 7.26 -19.02 11.71
CA GLY A 40 8.22 -18.38 12.58
C GLY A 40 9.43 -19.25 12.90
N ASP A 41 9.24 -20.57 13.01
CA ASP A 41 10.34 -21.55 13.17
C ASP A 41 11.27 -21.55 11.97
N VAL A 42 10.69 -21.56 10.75
CA VAL A 42 11.47 -21.46 9.50
C VAL A 42 12.19 -20.12 9.43
N GLN A 43 11.50 -19.02 9.71
CA GLN A 43 12.09 -17.67 9.67
C GLN A 43 13.26 -17.52 10.66
N THR A 44 13.09 -18.04 11.88
CA THR A 44 14.14 -18.06 12.91
C THR A 44 15.32 -18.93 12.49
N SER A 45 15.06 -20.10 11.88
CA SER A 45 16.13 -20.99 11.40
C SER A 45 16.97 -20.39 10.28
N LEU A 46 16.38 -19.47 9.49
CA LEU A 46 17.05 -18.72 8.44
C LEU A 46 17.77 -17.46 8.95
N GLY A 47 17.65 -17.15 10.25
CA GLY A 47 18.23 -15.94 10.85
C GLY A 47 17.53 -14.64 10.43
N GLU A 48 16.32 -14.74 9.89
CA GLU A 48 15.53 -13.61 9.40
C GLU A 48 14.73 -12.95 10.53
N HIS A 49 14.44 -11.66 10.40
CA HIS A 49 13.70 -10.91 11.40
C HIS A 49 12.19 -10.87 11.11
N ASN A 50 11.37 -10.80 12.16
CA ASN A 50 9.90 -10.83 12.02
C ASN A 50 9.27 -9.43 11.92
N PHE A 51 10.06 -8.39 11.67
CA PHE A 51 9.56 -7.00 11.65
C PHE A 51 9.00 -6.60 10.28
N ARG A 52 7.86 -5.89 10.28
CA ARG A 52 7.31 -5.24 9.08
C ARG A 52 7.48 -3.74 9.16
N PRO A 53 7.92 -3.09 8.07
CA PRO A 53 8.04 -1.64 8.04
C PRO A 53 6.67 -0.95 8.17
N ALA A 54 6.73 0.29 8.60
CA ALA A 54 5.61 1.23 8.56
C ALA A 54 5.05 1.27 7.13
N ARG A 55 3.73 1.17 6.99
CA ARG A 55 3.06 1.21 5.68
C ARG A 55 1.62 1.66 5.76
N LEU A 56 1.17 2.36 4.71
CA LEU A 56 -0.20 2.80 4.54
C LEU A 56 -0.89 1.95 3.47
N HIS A 57 -1.86 1.14 3.87
CA HIS A 57 -2.71 0.40 2.93
C HIS A 57 -3.76 1.33 2.35
N MET A 58 -3.96 1.25 1.04
CA MET A 58 -4.96 2.03 0.33
C MET A 58 -5.65 1.18 -0.72
N MET A 59 -6.94 1.46 -0.88
CA MET A 59 -7.76 0.94 -1.96
C MET A 59 -8.37 2.12 -2.70
N ILE A 60 -8.14 2.19 -4.00
CA ILE A 60 -8.70 3.22 -4.88
C ILE A 60 -9.77 2.56 -5.74
N GLU A 61 -11.03 2.94 -5.52
CA GLU A 61 -12.18 2.38 -6.23
C GLU A 61 -13.35 3.37 -6.35
N GLY A 62 -14.46 2.93 -6.95
CA GLY A 62 -15.72 3.64 -6.97
C GLY A 62 -15.64 5.01 -7.66
N VAL A 63 -16.04 6.07 -6.95
CA VAL A 63 -16.08 7.45 -7.46
C VAL A 63 -14.69 7.95 -7.91
N TYR A 64 -13.61 7.38 -7.37
CA TYR A 64 -12.23 7.72 -7.72
C TYR A 64 -11.69 7.00 -8.95
N ALA A 65 -12.29 5.87 -9.29
CA ALA A 65 -11.81 4.96 -10.33
C ALA A 65 -12.96 4.51 -11.23
N LEU A 66 -13.94 5.38 -11.51
CA LEU A 66 -15.11 4.99 -12.29
C LEU A 66 -14.70 4.62 -13.72
N GLY A 67 -14.91 3.35 -14.10
CA GLY A 67 -14.45 2.80 -15.38
C GLY A 67 -12.98 2.35 -15.39
N PHE A 68 -12.30 2.43 -14.25
CA PHE A 68 -10.92 1.97 -14.04
C PHE A 68 -10.87 0.76 -13.09
N GLU A 69 -9.81 -0.02 -13.18
CA GLU A 69 -9.56 -1.15 -12.28
C GLU A 69 -9.32 -0.65 -10.85
N THR A 70 -9.89 -1.39 -9.89
CA THR A 70 -9.62 -1.16 -8.47
C THR A 70 -8.14 -1.38 -8.19
N LEU A 71 -7.48 -0.39 -7.58
CA LEU A 71 -6.10 -0.49 -7.16
C LEU A 71 -6.03 -0.73 -5.66
N ILE A 72 -5.54 -1.90 -5.25
CA ILE A 72 -5.17 -2.19 -3.86
C ILE A 72 -3.65 -2.12 -3.79
N THR A 73 -3.13 -1.24 -2.94
CA THR A 73 -1.69 -1.02 -2.81
C THR A 73 -1.32 -0.58 -1.39
N ALA A 74 -0.02 -0.58 -1.09
CA ALA A 74 0.50 -0.03 0.15
C ALA A 74 1.71 0.88 -0.13
N LEU A 75 1.77 2.02 0.56
CA LEU A 75 2.91 2.94 0.48
C LEU A 75 3.79 2.81 1.71
N TYR A 76 5.10 2.91 1.50
CA TYR A 76 6.12 2.79 2.55
C TYR A 76 6.85 4.13 2.69
N PRO A 77 6.85 4.78 3.86
CA PRO A 77 7.54 6.05 4.04
C PRO A 77 9.06 5.87 3.95
N ARG A 78 9.71 6.78 3.21
CA ARG A 78 11.18 6.79 3.07
C ARG A 78 11.83 7.07 4.43
N GLY A 79 12.85 6.28 4.77
CA GLY A 79 13.61 6.43 6.01
C GLY A 79 13.19 5.50 7.15
N ASP A 80 12.20 4.62 6.94
CA ASP A 80 11.96 3.53 7.88
C ASP A 80 13.14 2.53 7.87
N LYS A 81 13.33 1.84 9.01
CA LYS A 81 14.51 1.01 9.27
C LYS A 81 14.58 -0.25 8.39
N CYS A 82 13.46 -0.71 7.85
CA CYS A 82 13.37 -2.00 7.16
C CYS A 82 12.60 -1.99 5.81
N PRO A 83 12.88 -1.11 4.82
CA PRO A 83 12.17 -1.17 3.53
C PRO A 83 12.65 -2.34 2.68
N LYS A 84 13.92 -2.75 2.84
CA LYS A 84 14.56 -3.82 2.05
C LYS A 84 14.51 -5.19 2.71
N SER A 85 14.13 -5.25 3.98
CA SER A 85 14.15 -6.45 4.81
C SER A 85 12.75 -6.79 5.34
N ASP A 86 11.68 -6.39 4.65
CA ASP A 86 10.32 -6.76 5.07
C ASP A 86 10.17 -8.29 5.17
N ALA A 87 9.72 -8.76 6.33
CA ALA A 87 9.56 -10.17 6.67
C ALA A 87 8.69 -10.98 5.69
N VAL A 88 7.89 -10.30 4.86
CA VAL A 88 7.01 -10.94 3.87
C VAL A 88 7.26 -10.49 2.43
N PHE A 89 8.38 -9.80 2.18
CA PHE A 89 8.79 -9.35 0.85
C PHE A 89 7.74 -8.51 0.10
N GLY A 90 6.91 -7.75 0.82
CA GLY A 90 5.81 -6.97 0.25
C GLY A 90 6.20 -5.58 -0.25
N VAL A 91 7.48 -5.20 -0.14
CA VAL A 91 7.96 -3.86 -0.50
C VAL A 91 8.47 -3.87 -1.94
N ASN A 92 7.89 -3.00 -2.76
CA ASN A 92 8.45 -2.65 -4.06
C ASN A 92 9.06 -1.24 -3.97
N THR A 93 10.20 -1.01 -4.63
CA THR A 93 10.90 0.29 -4.61
C THR A 93 10.04 1.42 -5.17
N SER A 94 9.14 1.13 -6.11
CA SER A 94 8.18 2.09 -6.65
C SER A 94 7.10 2.54 -5.66
N LEU A 95 6.93 1.82 -4.56
CA LEU A 95 5.94 2.11 -3.52
C LEU A 95 6.55 2.82 -2.30
N ILE A 96 7.83 3.18 -2.37
CA ILE A 96 8.50 4.00 -1.35
C ILE A 96 8.17 5.47 -1.62
N ALA A 97 7.46 6.09 -0.69
CA ALA A 97 6.99 7.47 -0.79
C ALA A 97 7.76 8.40 0.15
N ASP A 98 7.99 9.62 -0.33
CA ASP A 98 8.62 10.68 0.45
C ASP A 98 7.63 11.38 1.37
N LEU A 99 8.10 11.72 2.57
CA LEU A 99 7.35 12.51 3.55
C LEU A 99 7.95 13.92 3.60
N TYR A 100 7.10 14.92 3.45
CA TYR A 100 7.47 16.33 3.53
C TYR A 100 7.00 16.90 4.87
N ASP A 101 7.86 17.66 5.54
CA ASP A 101 7.51 18.32 6.78
C ASP A 101 6.71 19.60 6.50
N VAL A 102 5.52 19.70 7.09
CA VAL A 102 4.71 20.91 7.11
C VAL A 102 4.84 21.52 8.50
N THR A 103 5.53 22.66 8.56
CA THR A 103 5.88 23.35 9.82
C THR A 103 5.08 24.63 10.04
N SER A 104 4.36 25.11 9.04
CA SER A 104 3.53 26.32 9.13
C SER A 104 2.06 25.98 9.38
N ASP A 105 1.46 26.63 10.38
CA ASP A 105 0.02 26.53 10.66
C ASP A 105 -0.84 27.09 9.53
N GLU A 106 -0.31 28.00 8.71
CA GLU A 106 -1.00 28.49 7.51
C GLU A 106 -1.09 27.39 6.46
N GLU A 107 -0.01 26.66 6.23
CA GLU A 107 0.03 25.56 5.27
C GLU A 107 -0.81 24.37 5.75
N ALA A 108 -0.76 24.05 7.04
CA ALA A 108 -1.63 23.04 7.66
C ALA A 108 -3.12 23.36 7.43
N ARG A 109 -3.52 24.61 7.70
CA ARG A 109 -4.91 25.09 7.48
C ARG A 109 -5.31 25.08 6.01
N ALA A 110 -4.41 25.44 5.10
CA ALA A 110 -4.66 25.34 3.66
C ALA A 110 -4.88 23.89 3.18
N LYS A 111 -4.40 22.90 3.94
CA LYS A 111 -4.62 21.46 3.69
C LYS A 111 -5.79 20.88 4.50
N GLY A 112 -6.51 21.69 5.27
CA GLY A 112 -7.67 21.27 6.06
C GLY A 112 -7.33 20.72 7.45
N PHE A 113 -6.13 20.98 7.98
CA PHE A 113 -5.72 20.59 9.33
C PHE A 113 -5.64 21.80 10.27
N GLU A 114 -5.83 21.59 11.57
CA GLU A 114 -5.91 22.67 12.57
C GLU A 114 -4.57 23.40 12.77
N SER A 115 -3.47 22.64 12.91
CA SER A 115 -2.13 23.20 13.16
C SER A 115 -1.01 22.24 12.72
N ALA A 116 0.18 22.79 12.55
CA ALA A 116 1.44 22.06 12.40
C ALA A 116 1.94 21.51 13.77
N PRO A 117 2.94 20.60 13.81
CA PRO A 117 3.64 19.97 12.69
C PRO A 117 2.89 18.76 12.12
N LEU A 118 2.95 18.61 10.80
CA LEU A 118 2.38 17.47 10.06
C LEU A 118 3.40 16.90 9.09
N LYS A 119 3.27 15.61 8.78
CA LYS A 119 3.99 14.99 7.67
C LYS A 119 3.05 14.79 6.50
N LEU A 120 3.40 15.34 5.35
CA LEU A 120 2.64 15.25 4.11
C LEU A 120 3.22 14.17 3.22
N LEU A 121 2.38 13.22 2.80
CA LEU A 121 2.70 12.25 1.77
C LEU A 121 1.94 12.64 0.49
N LYS A 122 2.66 12.86 -0.60
CA LYS A 122 2.06 13.10 -1.92
C LYS A 122 2.43 11.95 -2.86
N GLN A 123 1.42 11.26 -3.37
CA GLN A 123 1.60 10.16 -4.30
C GLN A 123 0.58 10.25 -5.44
N ASP A 124 1.08 10.16 -6.67
CA ASP A 124 0.26 10.09 -7.86
C ASP A 124 0.07 8.62 -8.28
N PHE A 125 -1.14 8.28 -8.71
CA PHE A 125 -1.49 6.93 -9.17
C PHE A 125 -1.98 6.98 -10.62
N VAL A 126 -1.52 6.01 -11.40
CA VAL A 126 -1.99 5.78 -12.77
C VAL A 126 -2.85 4.52 -12.74
N LEU A 127 -4.11 4.65 -13.14
CA LEU A 127 -5.07 3.55 -13.19
C LEU A 127 -5.30 3.09 -14.63
N VAL A 128 -5.58 1.80 -14.79
CA VAL A 128 -5.89 1.18 -16.08
C VAL A 128 -7.40 1.08 -16.24
N ARG A 129 -7.91 1.33 -17.45
CA ARG A 129 -9.34 1.18 -17.73
C ARG A 129 -9.77 -0.30 -17.68
N GLN A 130 -10.97 -0.57 -17.16
CA GLN A 130 -11.43 -1.95 -16.96
C GLN A 130 -11.59 -2.74 -18.27
N ASP A 131 -12.02 -2.07 -19.34
CA ASP A 131 -12.18 -2.68 -20.66
C ASP A 131 -10.84 -3.09 -21.28
N GLU A 132 -9.83 -2.23 -21.14
CA GLU A 132 -8.47 -2.52 -21.59
C GLU A 132 -7.83 -3.65 -20.77
N ALA A 133 -7.98 -3.62 -19.45
CA ALA A 133 -7.49 -4.68 -18.57
C ALA A 133 -8.12 -6.05 -18.89
N LYS A 134 -9.43 -6.09 -19.17
CA LYS A 134 -10.13 -7.31 -19.58
C LYS A 134 -9.59 -7.87 -20.91
N LYS A 135 -9.35 -7.02 -21.91
CA LYS A 135 -8.76 -7.44 -23.20
C LYS A 135 -7.38 -8.07 -23.01
N VAL A 136 -6.49 -7.40 -22.28
CA VAL A 136 -5.12 -7.89 -22.04
C VAL A 136 -5.13 -9.22 -21.26
N ARG A 137 -6.01 -9.37 -20.26
CA ARG A 137 -6.13 -10.63 -19.51
C ARG A 137 -6.64 -11.76 -20.40
N ALA A 138 -7.64 -11.50 -21.26
CA ALA A 138 -8.15 -12.48 -22.22
C ALA A 138 -7.06 -12.91 -23.23
N GLU A 139 -6.29 -11.95 -23.75
CA GLU A 139 -5.16 -12.23 -24.66
C GLU A 139 -4.05 -13.06 -24.01
N ARG A 140 -3.74 -12.79 -22.73
CA ARG A 140 -2.75 -13.57 -21.97
C ARG A 140 -3.25 -14.98 -21.70
N ALA A 141 -4.50 -15.13 -21.27
CA ALA A 141 -5.11 -16.44 -21.02
C ALA A 141 -5.12 -17.31 -22.28
N ALA A 142 -5.40 -16.74 -23.46
CA ALA A 142 -5.36 -17.44 -24.73
C ALA A 142 -3.96 -17.91 -25.16
N LYS A 143 -2.89 -17.30 -24.63
CA LYS A 143 -1.49 -17.65 -24.94
C LYS A 143 -0.88 -18.69 -23.98
N THR A 144 -1.47 -18.91 -22.82
CA THR A 144 -0.99 -19.88 -21.80
C THR A 144 -1.86 -21.13 -21.73
N VAL A 145 -2.10 -21.80 -22.87
CA VAL A 145 -2.50 -23.22 -22.85
C VAL A 145 -1.19 -24.03 -22.85
N PRO A 146 -0.85 -24.75 -21.77
CA PRO A 146 0.35 -25.57 -21.73
C PRO A 146 0.26 -26.71 -22.74
N ASP A 147 1.34 -26.91 -23.49
CA ASP A 147 1.57 -28.04 -24.40
C ASP A 147 1.82 -29.32 -23.58
N GLU A 148 0.78 -29.83 -22.91
CA GLU A 148 0.81 -31.14 -22.24
C GLU A 148 0.50 -32.24 -23.28
N ALA A 149 1.38 -32.38 -24.27
CA ALA A 149 1.34 -33.52 -25.19
C ALA A 149 2.73 -33.78 -25.79
N LYS A 150 3.72 -34.15 -24.97
CA LYS A 150 4.91 -34.95 -25.37
C LYS A 150 5.84 -35.19 -24.18
N VAL A 151 5.54 -36.19 -23.36
CA VAL A 151 6.56 -37.02 -22.70
C VAL A 151 6.06 -38.47 -22.72
N GLU A 152 6.13 -39.10 -23.90
CA GLU A 152 6.33 -40.55 -24.01
C GLU A 152 7.78 -40.75 -24.48
N GLY A 153 8.53 -41.59 -23.77
CA GLY A 153 9.90 -41.96 -24.10
C GLY A 153 10.70 -42.37 -22.88
#